data_AF-L1PCF6-F1
#
_entry.id   AF-L1PCF6-F1
#
_cell.length_a   1.000
_cell.length_b   1.000
_cell.length_c   1.000
_cell.angle_alpha   90.00
_cell.angle_beta   90.00
_cell.angle_gamma   90.00
#
_symmetry.space_group_name_H-M   'P 1'
#
loop_
_entity.id
_entity.type
_entity.pdbx_description
1 polymer ?
#
loop_
_entity_poly.entity_id
_entity_poly.type
_entity_poly.pdbx_seq_one_letter_code
_entity_poly.pdbx_strand_id
1 'polypeptide(L)' 'MKTRQVIPLNVTAEEFCNALGLPRRADLMMQLRDLQLVKFFKVGNKHLYPRTYIDKVQNMLLEGKIQIRTDKGEYYVIMK' A
#
# COMPACT_ATOMS: atom_id res chain seq x y z
N MET A 1 21.38 -14.71 22.46
CA MET A 1 19.90 -14.72 22.43
C MET A 1 19.44 -14.01 21.15
N LYS A 2 18.69 -14.68 20.26
CA LYS A 2 18.08 -14.00 19.09
C LYS A 2 16.91 -13.17 19.60
N THR A 3 17.01 -11.86 19.55
CA THR A 3 15.89 -10.95 19.79
C THR A 3 14.80 -11.25 18.77
N ARG A 4 13.60 -11.63 19.23
CA ARG A 4 12.43 -11.74 18.34
C ARG A 4 12.14 -10.34 17.83
N GLN A 5 12.36 -10.11 16.53
CA GLN A 5 11.96 -8.86 15.90
C GLN A 5 10.44 -8.80 15.93
N VAL A 6 9.91 -7.80 16.64
CA VAL A 6 8.47 -7.54 16.66
C VAL A 6 8.11 -6.87 15.33
N ILE A 7 7.33 -7.57 14.52
CA ILE A 7 6.84 -7.03 13.25
C ILE A 7 5.60 -6.18 13.55
N PRO A 8 5.55 -4.91 13.11
CA PRO A 8 4.41 -4.05 13.37
C PRO A 8 3.16 -4.53 12.62
N LEU A 9 2.02 -4.50 13.32
CA LEU A 9 0.72 -4.87 12.74
C LEU A 9 0.23 -3.86 11.69
N ASN A 10 0.61 -2.59 11.87
CA ASN A 10 0.22 -1.49 11.01
C ASN A 10 1.45 -0.69 10.61
N VAL A 11 1.46 -0.22 9.38
CA VAL A 11 2.58 0.50 8.77
C VAL A 11 2.10 1.86 8.26
N THR A 12 3.01 2.81 8.16
CA THR A 12 2.75 4.11 7.52
C THR A 12 2.57 3.94 6.01
N ALA A 13 1.99 4.95 5.35
CA ALA A 13 1.90 4.96 3.89
C ALA A 13 3.27 4.78 3.19
N GLU A 14 4.32 5.31 3.80
CA GLU A 14 5.68 5.22 3.27
C GLU A 14 6.21 3.79 3.32
N GLU A 15 6.14 3.17 4.50
CA GLU A 15 6.54 1.77 4.69
C GLU A 15 5.70 0.82 3.83
N PHE A 16 4.40 1.11 3.68
CA PHE A 16 3.50 0.35 2.81
C PHE A 16 3.97 0.40 1.35
N CYS A 17 4.20 1.59 0.79
CA CYS A 17 4.68 1.75 -0.58
C CYS A 17 6.06 1.12 -0.78
N ASN A 18 6.99 1.36 0.16
CA ASN A 18 8.34 0.81 0.10
C ASN A 18 8.34 -0.73 0.09
N ALA A 19 7.46 -1.37 0.86
CA ALA A 19 7.33 -2.82 0.87
C ALA A 19 6.85 -3.40 -0.47
N LEU A 20 6.08 -2.62 -1.25
CA LEU A 20 5.63 -2.96 -2.60
C LEU A 20 6.63 -2.55 -3.69
N GLY A 21 7.77 -1.92 -3.32
CA GLY A 21 8.72 -1.36 -4.29
C GLY A 21 8.18 -0.15 -5.05
N LEU A 22 7.22 0.59 -4.48
CA LEU A 22 6.54 1.73 -5.09
C LEU A 22 6.97 3.04 -4.43
N PRO A 23 7.03 4.16 -5.16
CA PRO A 23 7.30 5.45 -4.55
C PRO A 23 6.11 5.89 -3.68
N ARG A 24 6.41 6.55 -2.56
CA ARG A 24 5.37 7.15 -1.71
C ARG A 24 4.69 8.28 -2.48
N ARG A 25 3.44 8.05 -2.88
CA ARG A 25 2.65 9.00 -3.64
C ARG A 25 1.20 9.05 -3.17
N ALA A 26 0.64 10.26 -3.06
CA ALA A 26 -0.69 10.47 -2.52
C ALA A 26 -1.80 9.99 -3.46
N ASP A 27 -1.62 10.20 -4.77
CA ASP A 27 -2.49 9.71 -5.85
C ASP A 27 -2.61 8.17 -5.82
N LEU A 28 -1.49 7.45 -5.72
CA LEU A 28 -1.47 5.99 -5.62
C LEU A 28 -2.26 5.49 -4.41
N MET A 29 -2.00 6.04 -3.22
CA MET A 29 -2.70 5.63 -2.00
C MET A 29 -4.19 5.98 -2.02
N MET A 30 -4.54 7.07 -2.69
CA MET A 30 -5.94 7.44 -2.95
C MET A 30 -6.60 6.42 -3.87
N GLN A 31 -6.01 6.09 -5.01
CA GLN A 31 -6.54 5.11 -5.96
C GLN A 31 -6.73 3.72 -5.32
N LEU A 32 -5.75 3.24 -4.54
CA LEU A 32 -5.87 1.97 -3.81
C LEU A 32 -7.03 1.97 -2.81
N ARG A 33 -7.33 3.11 -2.19
CA ARG A 33 -8.45 3.25 -1.25
C ARG A 33 -9.78 3.36 -1.98
N ASP A 34 -9.83 4.10 -3.07
CA ASP A 34 -11.05 4.34 -3.85
C ASP A 34 -11.53 3.02 -4.49
N LEU A 35 -10.60 2.15 -4.89
CA LEU A 35 -10.85 0.77 -5.29
C LEU A 35 -11.11 -0.20 -4.12
N GLN A 36 -11.19 0.29 -2.88
CA GLN A 36 -11.40 -0.49 -1.66
C GLN A 36 -10.37 -1.61 -1.43
N LEU A 37 -9.16 -1.47 -2.00
CA LEU A 37 -8.09 -2.45 -1.84
C LEU A 37 -7.44 -2.32 -0.47
N VAL A 38 -7.36 -1.09 0.04
CA VAL A 38 -6.81 -0.75 1.36
C VAL A 38 -7.76 0.14 2.16
N LYS A 39 -7.62 0.10 3.48
CA LYS A 39 -8.21 1.06 4.42
C LYS A 39 -7.13 1.53 5.37
N PHE A 40 -7.29 2.73 5.92
CA PHE A 40 -6.41 3.27 6.94
C PHE A 40 -7.21 3.72 8.15
N PHE A 41 -6.52 3.83 9.28
CA PHE A 41 -6.98 4.59 10.43
C PHE A 41 -5.94 5.68 10.75
N LYS A 42 -6.38 6.70 11.47
CA LYS A 42 -5.51 7.82 11.87
C LYS A 42 -5.08 7.68 13.31
N VAL A 43 -3.80 7.95 13.56
CA VAL A 43 -3.25 8.15 14.91
C VAL A 43 -2.49 9.48 14.87
N GLY A 44 -3.08 10.51 15.47
CA GLY A 44 -2.66 11.90 15.25
C GLY A 44 -2.69 12.24 13.75
N ASN A 45 -1.57 12.75 13.22
CA ASN A 45 -1.43 13.12 11.81
C ASN A 45 -0.98 11.95 10.90
N LYS A 46 -0.77 10.75 11.45
CA LYS A 46 -0.27 9.60 10.69
C LYS A 46 -1.42 8.72 10.20
N HIS A 47 -1.35 8.34 8.93
CA HIS A 47 -2.22 7.33 8.33
C HIS A 47 -1.54 5.97 8.46
N LEU A 48 -2.20 5.04 9.14
CA LEU A 48 -1.69 3.70 9.38
C LEU A 48 -2.55 2.67 8.63
N TYR A 49 -1.86 1.74 7.98
CA TYR A 49 -2.42 0.71 7.13
C TYR A 49 -2.09 -0.65 7.73
N PRO A 50 -3.08 -1.56 7.86
CA PRO A 50 -2.81 -2.95 8.21
C PRO A 50 -1.75 -3.55 7.29
N ARG A 51 -0.72 -4.16 7.88
CA ARG A 51 0.39 -4.76 7.13
C ARG A 51 -0.09 -5.86 6.18
N THR A 52 -1.16 -6.56 6.53
CA THR A 52 -1.79 -7.61 5.70
C THR A 52 -2.27 -7.11 4.34
N TYR A 53 -2.50 -5.80 4.18
CA TYR A 53 -2.83 -5.22 2.88
C TYR A 53 -1.65 -5.20 1.91
N ILE A 54 -0.40 -5.26 2.40
CA ILE A 54 0.78 -5.36 1.54
C ILE A 54 0.70 -6.67 0.76
N ASP A 55 0.56 -7.79 1.46
CA ASP A 55 0.49 -9.12 0.84
C ASP A 55 -0.71 -9.22 -0.12
N LYS A 56 -1.87 -8.68 0.28
CA LYS A 56 -3.06 -8.62 -0.58
C LYS A 56 -2.78 -7.86 -1.88
N VAL A 57 -2.28 -6.62 -1.80
CA VAL A 57 -2.02 -5.78 -2.99
C VAL A 57 -0.91 -6.39 -3.84
N GLN A 58 0.15 -6.90 -3.22
CA GLN A 58 1.24 -7.59 -3.91
C GLN A 58 0.73 -8.78 -4.71
N ASN A 59 -0.08 -9.66 -4.10
CA ASN A 59 -0.65 -10.80 -4.81
C ASN A 59 -1.54 -10.37 -5.97
N MET A 60 -2.37 -9.33 -5.79
CA MET A 60 -3.21 -8.81 -6.88
C MET A 60 -2.38 -8.22 -8.04
N LEU A 61 -1.23 -7.61 -7.75
CA LEU A 61 -0.29 -7.13 -8.76
C LEU A 61 0.38 -8.29 -9.50
N LEU A 62 0.86 -9.30 -8.77
CA LEU A 62 1.53 -10.49 -9.34
C LEU A 62 0.58 -11.32 -10.21
N GLU A 63 -0.67 -11.47 -9.77
CA GLU A 63 -1.74 -12.17 -10.50
C GLU A 63 -2.28 -11.33 -11.67
N GLY A 64 -1.86 -10.07 -11.81
CA GLY A 64 -2.31 -9.17 -12.87
C GLY A 64 -3.76 -8.72 -12.74
N LYS A 65 -4.41 -8.94 -11.58
CA LYS A 65 -5.78 -8.47 -11.27
C LYS A 65 -5.84 -6.95 -11.16
N ILE A 66 -4.75 -6.34 -10.74
CA ILE A 66 -4.58 -4.89 -10.76
C ILE A 66 -3.29 -4.52 -11.46
N GLN A 67 -3.27 -3.35 -12.07
CA GLN A 67 -2.08 -2.75 -12.66
C GLN A 67 -1.91 -1.33 -12.18
N ILE A 68 -0.66 -0.94 -11.94
CA ILE A 68 -0.29 0.44 -11.65
C ILE A 68 0.23 1.04 -12.95
N ARG A 69 -0.34 2.17 -13.35
CA ARG A 69 0.08 2.94 -14.52
C ARG A 69 0.41 4.35 -14.10
N THR A 70 1.20 5.02 -14.93
CA THR A 70 1.48 6.45 -14.81
C THR A 70 0.99 7.17 -16.05
N ASP A 71 0.25 8.27 -15.85
CA ASP A 71 -0.10 9.21 -16.93
C ASP A 71 0.16 10.63 -16.45
N LYS A 72 0.85 11.43 -17.26
CA LYS A 72 1.26 12.82 -16.96
C LYS A 72 1.88 13.04 -15.57
N GLY A 73 2.56 12.02 -15.04
CA GLY A 73 3.22 12.07 -13.72
C GLY A 73 2.30 11.73 -12.53
N GLU A 74 1.07 11.30 -12.78
CA GLU A 74 0.14 10.77 -11.77
C GLU A 74 0.05 9.25 -11.83
N TYR A 75 -0.16 8.62 -10.68
CA TYR A 75 -0.33 7.17 -10.55
C TYR A 75 -1.80 6.77 -10.56
N TYR A 76 -2.13 5.77 -11.36
CA TYR A 76 -3.47 5.20 -11.49
C TYR A 76 -3.43 3.70 -11.25
N VAL A 77 -4.44 3.18 -10.56
CA VAL A 77 -4.63 1.74 -10.36
C VAL A 77 -5.82 1.30 -11.18
N ILE A 78 -5.63 0.29 -12.02
CA ILE A 78 -6.67 -0.23 -12.92
C ILE A 78 -6.94 -1.68 -12.53
N MET A 79 -8.21 -2.04 -12.35
CA MET A 79 -8.62 -3.43 -12.24
C MET A 79 -8.75 -4.05 -13.63
N LYS A 80 -8.27 -5.28 -13.78
CA LYS A 80 -8.40 -6.07 -15.00
C LYS A 80 -9.53 -7.08 -14.89
#